data_AF-A0A6F9ASV4-F1
#
_entry.id   AF-A0A6F9ASV4-F1
#
_cell.length_a   1.000
_cell.length_b   1.000
_cell.length_c   1.000
_cell.angle_alpha   90.00
_cell.angle_beta   90.00
_cell.angle_gamma   90.00
#
_symmetry.space_group_name_H-M   'P 1'
#
loop_
_entity.id
_entity.type
_entity.pdbx_description
1 polymer ?
#
loop_
_entity_poly.entity_id
_entity_poly.type
_entity_poly.pdbx_seq_one_letter_code
_entity_poly.pdbx_strand_id
1 'polypeptide(L)'
;MAATGGAKLLSRAGLGGFLQRRCGLWGCGSPWGVQSQQHRQFFWRKWKSSHNFIVHQETIRHNAYPSPLRYGGFAKSVCTSVNNVVCHGIPDTRQLQDGDIINVDVTVYLEGYHGDTSETFLIGCVDEVGRKLVKTAMKCRDEAIAACKPGAPLCVIGNTISDIAHSNGFHVCPYFIGHGIGYYFHCHPEIWHHDHTVIITSDGVDILTKLPEEDEPSPIGV
;
A
#
# COMPACT_ATOMS: atom_id res chain seq x y z
N MET A 1 33.35 -5.15 16.82
CA MET A 1 33.82 -6.32 17.60
C MET A 1 32.95 -7.50 17.22
N ALA A 2 33.50 -8.43 16.45
CA ALA A 2 32.83 -9.65 15.99
C ALA A 2 33.15 -10.80 16.95
N ALA A 3 32.14 -11.59 17.33
CA ALA A 3 32.30 -12.81 18.09
C ALA A 3 31.93 -14.01 17.20
N THR A 4 32.91 -14.87 16.99
CA THR A 4 32.82 -16.17 16.32
C THR A 4 32.38 -17.26 17.30
N GLY A 5 31.54 -18.20 16.86
CA GLY A 5 31.26 -19.43 17.59
C GLY A 5 30.55 -20.45 16.71
N GLY A 6 31.30 -21.40 16.15
CA GLY A 6 30.77 -22.51 15.35
C GLY A 6 30.46 -23.74 16.19
N ALA A 7 29.44 -24.52 15.76
CA ALA A 7 29.30 -25.93 16.11
C ALA A 7 28.47 -26.69 15.05
N LYS A 8 29.21 -27.53 14.31
CA LYS A 8 28.92 -28.82 13.66
C LYS A 8 27.49 -29.24 13.24
N LEU A 9 27.43 -29.60 11.95
CA LEU A 9 26.51 -30.56 11.31
C LEU A 9 26.38 -31.89 12.07
N LEU A 10 25.15 -32.42 12.09
CA LEU A 10 24.87 -33.86 12.10
C LEU A 10 23.73 -34.14 11.12
N SER A 11 24.04 -34.90 10.07
CA SER A 11 23.06 -35.47 9.16
C SER A 11 22.55 -36.80 9.71
N ARG A 12 21.27 -37.11 9.47
CA ARG A 12 20.76 -38.49 9.48
C ARG A 12 19.65 -38.62 8.45
N ALA A 13 19.96 -39.39 7.41
CA ALA A 13 19.04 -39.86 6.39
C ALA A 13 18.44 -41.23 6.78
N GLY A 14 17.30 -41.56 6.16
CA GLY A 14 16.62 -42.86 6.19
C GLY A 14 15.29 -42.81 6.96
N LEU A 15 14.19 -43.41 6.53
CA LEU A 15 13.86 -44.30 5.41
C LEU A 15 12.33 -44.51 5.49
N GLY A 16 11.63 -44.66 4.36
CA GLY A 16 10.29 -45.29 4.34
C GLY A 16 9.23 -44.53 3.54
N GLY A 17 9.04 -44.95 2.29
CA GLY A 17 7.99 -44.45 1.41
C GLY A 17 6.67 -45.24 1.47
N PHE A 18 5.83 -44.94 0.47
CA PHE A 18 4.67 -45.69 -0.04
C PHE A 18 3.29 -45.47 0.63
N LEU A 19 2.42 -44.68 -0.04
CA LEU A 19 1.14 -45.15 -0.66
C LEU A 19 0.27 -43.98 -1.21
N GLN A 20 0.43 -43.73 -2.51
CA GLN A 20 -0.59 -43.77 -3.58
C GLN A 20 -2.07 -43.34 -3.36
N ARG A 21 -2.45 -42.27 -4.08
CA ARG A 21 -3.69 -41.99 -4.88
C ARG A 21 -5.08 -42.26 -4.26
N ARG A 22 -5.95 -41.21 -4.19
CA ARG A 22 -7.08 -40.94 -5.12
C ARG A 22 -7.97 -39.75 -4.66
N CYS A 23 -8.77 -39.25 -5.61
CA CYS A 23 -9.79 -38.18 -5.55
C CYS A 23 -9.20 -36.77 -5.58
N GLY A 24 -9.48 -35.93 -6.57
CA GLY A 24 -10.72 -35.73 -7.31
C GLY A 24 -10.99 -34.23 -7.21
N LEU A 25 -11.28 -33.59 -8.34
CA LEU A 25 -11.55 -32.16 -8.54
C LEU A 25 -12.16 -31.44 -7.31
N TRP A 26 -11.69 -30.22 -7.04
CA TRP A 26 -12.45 -28.95 -6.90
C TRP A 26 -11.46 -27.85 -6.44
N GLY A 27 -11.73 -26.62 -6.87
CA GLY A 27 -10.76 -25.54 -7.06
C GLY A 27 -10.20 -24.84 -5.81
N CYS A 28 -9.23 -23.95 -6.10
CA CYS A 28 -8.62 -22.92 -5.25
C CYS A 28 -8.49 -23.23 -3.74
N GLY A 29 -7.34 -23.79 -3.36
CA GLY A 29 -6.90 -23.78 -1.97
C GLY A 29 -5.45 -24.26 -1.85
N SER A 30 -4.53 -23.35 -1.53
CA SER A 30 -3.20 -23.69 -1.04
C SER A 30 -3.29 -23.90 0.49
N PRO A 31 -2.53 -24.82 1.13
CA PRO A 31 -2.89 -25.33 2.47
C PRO A 31 -2.40 -24.51 3.66
N TRP A 32 -1.83 -23.31 3.48
CA TRP A 32 -1.34 -22.49 4.58
C TRP A 32 -2.36 -21.43 4.98
N GLY A 33 -3.38 -21.80 5.77
CA GLY A 33 -4.36 -20.79 6.21
C GLY A 33 -5.58 -21.26 7.00
N VAL A 34 -5.47 -22.29 7.85
CA VAL A 34 -6.65 -22.84 8.55
C VAL A 34 -6.99 -22.10 9.85
N GLN A 35 -6.22 -21.08 10.26
CA GLN A 35 -6.52 -20.27 11.47
C GLN A 35 -7.05 -18.85 11.19
N SER A 36 -7.17 -18.42 9.93
CA SER A 36 -7.51 -17.02 9.58
C SER A 36 -8.92 -16.81 8.99
N GLN A 37 -9.57 -17.85 8.46
CA GLN A 37 -10.83 -17.71 7.72
C GLN A 37 -12.04 -17.29 8.62
N GLN A 38 -12.19 -17.90 9.79
CA GLN A 38 -13.33 -17.62 10.68
C GLN A 38 -13.23 -16.25 11.38
N HIS A 39 -12.03 -15.84 11.80
CA HIS A 39 -11.80 -14.48 12.33
C HIS A 39 -12.00 -13.40 11.27
N ARG A 40 -11.60 -13.66 10.02
CA ARG A 40 -11.87 -12.76 8.90
C ARG A 40 -13.36 -12.58 8.68
N GLN A 41 -14.15 -13.65 8.57
CA GLN A 41 -15.59 -13.52 8.32
C GLN A 41 -16.34 -12.76 9.43
N PHE A 42 -15.96 -12.93 10.70
CA PHE A 42 -16.54 -12.17 11.80
C PHE A 42 -16.10 -10.70 11.81
N PHE A 43 -14.80 -10.43 11.57
CA PHE A 43 -14.23 -9.09 11.43
C PHE A 43 -14.94 -8.32 10.31
N TRP A 44 -15.04 -8.91 9.11
CA TRP A 44 -15.65 -8.27 7.95
C TRP A 44 -17.14 -7.96 8.13
N ARG A 45 -17.89 -8.76 8.90
CA ARG A 45 -19.34 -8.55 9.08
C ARG A 45 -19.68 -7.33 9.94
N LYS A 46 -18.84 -6.98 10.93
CA LYS A 46 -18.95 -5.71 11.68
C LYS A 46 -18.33 -4.51 10.94
N TRP A 47 -17.35 -4.77 10.07
CA TRP A 47 -16.58 -3.74 9.38
C TRP A 47 -17.42 -2.92 8.37
N LYS A 48 -18.37 -3.56 7.67
CA LYS A 48 -19.14 -3.02 6.52
C LYS A 48 -19.85 -1.66 6.68
N SER A 49 -19.93 -1.06 7.86
CA SER A 49 -20.53 0.26 8.07
C SER A 49 -19.87 1.10 9.19
N SER A 50 -18.67 0.71 9.64
CA SER A 50 -18.09 1.26 10.88
C SER A 50 -16.58 1.54 10.84
N HIS A 51 -15.94 1.53 9.66
CA HIS A 51 -14.48 1.71 9.53
C HIS A 51 -13.96 2.91 10.33
N ASN A 52 -14.55 4.09 10.13
CA ASN A 52 -14.18 5.30 10.87
C ASN A 52 -14.40 5.16 12.38
N PHE A 53 -15.51 4.56 12.81
CA PHE A 53 -15.80 4.40 14.23
C PHE A 53 -14.77 3.48 14.91
N ILE A 54 -14.43 2.35 14.27
CA ILE A 54 -13.44 1.41 14.80
C ILE A 54 -12.07 2.08 14.88
N VAL A 55 -11.60 2.71 13.80
CA VAL A 55 -10.29 3.38 13.78
C VAL A 55 -10.25 4.50 14.82
N HIS A 56 -11.28 5.35 14.88
CA HIS A 56 -11.37 6.41 15.88
C HIS A 56 -11.29 5.86 17.31
N GLN A 57 -12.09 4.86 17.66
CA GLN A 57 -12.09 4.27 19.00
C GLN A 57 -10.75 3.63 19.34
N GLU A 58 -10.11 2.97 18.38
CA GLU A 58 -8.82 2.34 18.59
C GLU A 58 -7.73 3.40 18.79
N THR A 59 -7.70 4.46 17.99
CA THR A 59 -6.77 5.59 18.19
C THR A 59 -6.89 6.19 19.58
N ILE A 60 -8.13 6.45 20.04
CA ILE A 60 -8.37 6.98 21.38
C ILE A 60 -7.97 6.00 22.48
N ARG A 61 -8.22 4.69 22.30
CA ARG A 61 -7.80 3.64 23.25
C ARG A 61 -6.29 3.60 23.48
N HIS A 62 -5.50 3.95 22.47
CA HIS A 62 -4.04 4.04 22.55
C HIS A 62 -3.54 5.43 22.94
N ASN A 63 -4.40 6.30 23.50
CA ASN A 63 -4.07 7.67 23.91
C ASN A 63 -3.50 8.55 22.79
N ALA A 64 -3.85 8.23 21.53
CA ALA A 64 -3.44 9.00 20.37
C ALA A 64 -4.62 9.84 19.84
N TYR A 65 -4.29 10.82 19.00
CA TYR A 65 -5.27 11.62 18.26
C TYR A 65 -5.31 11.20 16.78
N PRO A 66 -6.49 11.00 16.17
CA PRO A 66 -6.57 10.65 14.74
C PRO A 66 -6.26 11.88 13.89
N SER A 67 -5.07 11.92 13.29
CA SER A 67 -4.53 13.12 12.65
C SER A 67 -5.38 13.68 11.50
N PRO A 68 -6.07 12.86 10.67
CA PRO A 68 -6.93 13.38 9.61
C PRO A 68 -8.11 14.19 10.14
N LEU A 69 -8.54 13.97 11.39
CA LEU A 69 -9.71 14.63 11.94
C LEU A 69 -9.47 16.14 12.01
N ARG A 70 -10.31 16.92 11.31
CA ARG A 70 -10.26 18.38 11.15
C ARG A 70 -9.04 18.93 10.40
N TYR A 71 -8.12 18.07 9.94
CA TYR A 71 -7.01 18.50 9.11
C TYR A 71 -7.51 19.04 7.77
N GLY A 72 -7.25 20.31 7.45
CA GLY A 72 -7.80 20.96 6.25
C GLY A 72 -9.34 20.95 6.19
N GLY A 73 -10.03 20.83 7.34
CA GLY A 73 -11.49 20.68 7.38
C GLY A 73 -12.02 19.26 7.15
N PHE A 74 -11.15 18.24 7.05
CA PHE A 74 -11.54 16.85 6.84
C PHE A 74 -12.40 16.30 8.00
N ALA A 75 -13.50 15.65 7.67
CA ALA A 75 -14.60 15.39 8.62
C ALA A 75 -14.46 14.11 9.45
N LYS A 76 -13.50 13.23 9.12
CA LYS A 76 -13.39 11.87 9.65
C LYS A 76 -11.98 11.58 10.18
N SER A 77 -11.81 10.46 10.85
CA SER A 77 -10.58 10.07 11.54
C SER A 77 -9.66 9.18 10.71
N VAL A 78 -10.10 8.77 9.53
CA VAL A 78 -9.40 7.86 8.61
C VAL A 78 -9.89 8.15 7.19
N CYS A 79 -9.06 7.91 6.18
CA CYS A 79 -9.51 7.91 4.79
C CYS A 79 -9.83 6.48 4.35
N THR A 80 -10.91 6.30 3.59
CA THR A 80 -11.29 5.01 2.99
C THR A 80 -11.59 5.22 1.51
N SER A 81 -10.69 4.75 0.65
CA SER A 81 -10.73 5.02 -0.79
C SER A 81 -11.09 3.73 -1.52
N VAL A 82 -12.34 3.64 -2.00
CA VAL A 82 -12.88 2.44 -2.63
C VAL A 82 -12.77 2.55 -4.16
N ASN A 83 -12.26 1.50 -4.80
CA ASN A 83 -12.19 1.35 -6.26
C ASN A 83 -11.50 2.54 -6.97
N ASN A 84 -12.27 3.38 -7.67
CA ASN A 84 -11.75 4.48 -8.49
C ASN A 84 -11.37 5.74 -7.67
N VAL A 85 -11.56 5.72 -6.35
CA VAL A 85 -11.11 6.79 -5.47
C VAL A 85 -9.61 6.61 -5.21
N VAL A 86 -8.79 7.54 -5.71
CA VAL A 86 -7.32 7.45 -5.62
C VAL A 86 -6.83 7.55 -4.17
N CYS A 87 -7.24 8.60 -3.45
CA CYS A 87 -6.94 8.81 -2.03
C CYS A 87 -8.01 9.72 -1.39
N HIS A 88 -7.90 9.94 -0.08
CA HIS A 88 -8.74 10.86 0.70
C HIS A 88 -10.26 10.61 0.61
N GLY A 89 -10.68 9.37 0.31
CA GLY A 89 -12.10 9.01 0.39
C GLY A 89 -12.63 9.25 1.80
N ILE A 90 -13.75 9.98 1.91
CA ILE A 90 -14.39 10.27 3.20
C ILE A 90 -15.27 9.07 3.58
N PRO A 91 -15.04 8.41 4.73
CA PRO A 91 -15.91 7.34 5.19
C PRO A 91 -17.38 7.77 5.29
N ASP A 92 -18.25 7.04 4.59
CA ASP A 92 -19.70 7.27 4.51
C ASP A 92 -20.50 6.00 4.85
N THR A 93 -21.77 5.94 4.44
CA THR A 93 -22.68 4.82 4.69
C THR A 93 -22.61 3.72 3.61
N ARG A 94 -21.77 3.85 2.59
CA ARG A 94 -21.62 2.86 1.52
C ARG A 94 -21.11 1.54 2.10
N GLN A 95 -21.87 0.47 1.89
CA GLN A 95 -21.43 -0.87 2.24
C GLN A 95 -20.45 -1.41 1.21
N LEU A 96 -19.36 -2.03 1.67
CA LEU A 96 -18.42 -2.74 0.81
C LEU A 96 -19.07 -3.97 0.17
N GLN A 97 -18.84 -4.12 -1.13
CA GLN A 97 -19.38 -5.18 -1.96
C GLN A 97 -18.30 -6.24 -2.26
N ASP A 98 -18.75 -7.46 -2.54
CA ASP A 98 -17.87 -8.50 -3.09
C ASP A 98 -17.28 -8.01 -4.41
N GLY A 99 -15.96 -8.11 -4.54
CA GLY A 99 -15.22 -7.59 -5.70
C GLY A 99 -14.59 -6.20 -5.49
N ASP A 100 -14.95 -5.45 -4.44
CA ASP A 100 -14.33 -4.14 -4.16
C ASP A 100 -12.84 -4.29 -3.77
N ILE A 101 -12.05 -3.27 -4.09
CA ILE A 101 -10.79 -2.97 -3.41
C ILE A 101 -10.94 -1.70 -2.58
N ILE A 102 -10.34 -1.65 -1.40
CA ILE A 102 -10.40 -0.48 -0.51
C ILE A 102 -9.02 -0.19 0.07
N ASN A 103 -8.52 1.02 -0.14
CA ASN A 103 -7.40 1.54 0.63
C ASN A 103 -7.91 2.14 1.95
N VAL A 104 -7.25 1.80 3.06
CA VAL A 104 -7.47 2.43 4.37
C VAL A 104 -6.19 3.11 4.80
N ASP A 105 -6.29 4.41 5.04
CA ASP A 105 -5.16 5.29 5.33
C ASP A 105 -5.29 5.87 6.75
N VAL A 106 -4.33 5.48 7.60
CA VAL A 106 -4.37 5.70 9.05
C VAL A 106 -3.17 6.54 9.45
N THR A 107 -3.47 7.74 9.96
CA THR A 107 -2.48 8.57 10.64
C THR A 107 -2.88 8.84 12.07
N VAL A 108 -1.96 8.63 13.01
CA VAL A 108 -2.15 8.93 14.44
C VAL A 108 -1.12 9.93 14.94
N TYR A 109 -1.52 10.74 15.90
CA TYR A 109 -0.65 11.68 16.60
C TYR A 109 -0.51 11.24 18.06
N LEU A 110 0.71 10.93 18.47
CA LEU A 110 1.03 10.44 19.81
C LEU A 110 2.29 11.14 20.32
N GLU A 111 2.22 11.68 21.53
CA GLU A 111 3.38 12.26 22.24
C GLU A 111 4.20 13.28 21.42
N GLY A 112 3.53 14.07 20.57
CA GLY A 112 4.19 15.10 19.78
C GLY A 112 4.46 14.74 18.32
N TYR A 113 4.22 13.49 17.91
CA TYR A 113 4.60 12.98 16.59
C TYR A 113 3.44 12.33 15.84
N HIS A 114 3.41 12.53 14.53
CA HIS A 114 2.55 11.83 13.60
C HIS A 114 3.23 10.55 13.09
N GLY A 115 2.45 9.48 12.95
CA GLY A 115 2.84 8.26 12.25
C GLY A 115 1.75 7.87 11.26
N ASP A 116 2.15 7.57 10.02
CA ASP A 116 1.25 7.43 8.88
C ASP A 116 1.51 6.14 8.09
N THR A 117 0.43 5.46 7.68
CA THR A 117 0.50 4.25 6.86
C THR A 117 -0.85 3.95 6.22
N SER A 118 -0.81 3.36 5.02
CA SER A 118 -2.01 2.85 4.36
C SER A 118 -1.77 1.48 3.72
N GLU A 119 -2.87 0.75 3.51
CA GLU A 119 -2.86 -0.52 2.78
C GLU A 119 -4.17 -0.72 2.02
N THR A 120 -4.08 -1.37 0.85
CA THR A 120 -5.24 -1.71 0.02
C THR A 120 -5.66 -3.16 0.23
N PHE A 121 -6.91 -3.35 0.66
CA PHE A 121 -7.50 -4.65 0.96
C PHE A 121 -8.43 -5.13 -0.16
N LEU A 122 -8.43 -6.44 -0.39
CA LEU A 122 -9.33 -7.11 -1.33
C LEU A 122 -10.60 -7.56 -0.60
N ILE A 123 -11.77 -7.16 -1.10
CA ILE A 123 -13.06 -7.55 -0.52
C ILE A 123 -13.64 -8.73 -1.31
N GLY A 124 -13.55 -9.92 -0.71
CA GLY A 124 -14.10 -11.13 -1.31
C GLY A 124 -13.46 -11.50 -2.64
N CYS A 125 -14.25 -11.75 -3.68
CA CYS A 125 -13.81 -12.23 -4.99
C CYS A 125 -13.47 -11.10 -5.97
N VAL A 126 -12.40 -10.35 -5.69
CA VAL A 126 -11.84 -9.32 -6.61
C VAL A 126 -11.37 -9.97 -7.91
N ASP A 127 -11.52 -9.29 -9.05
CA ASP A 127 -11.10 -9.75 -10.37
C ASP A 127 -9.57 -9.82 -10.55
N GLU A 128 -9.10 -10.31 -11.70
CA GLU A 128 -7.66 -10.45 -11.95
C GLU A 128 -6.94 -9.09 -12.08
N VAL A 129 -7.60 -8.11 -12.69
CA VAL A 129 -7.04 -6.77 -12.90
C VAL A 129 -6.84 -6.07 -11.56
N GLY A 130 -7.83 -6.08 -10.68
CA GLY A 130 -7.76 -5.49 -9.34
C GLY A 130 -6.72 -6.20 -8.46
N ARG A 131 -6.63 -7.53 -8.50
CA ARG A 131 -5.57 -8.27 -7.80
C ARG A 131 -4.18 -7.92 -8.33
N LYS A 132 -4.03 -7.78 -9.65
CA LYS A 132 -2.77 -7.37 -10.28
C LYS A 132 -2.41 -5.94 -9.86
N LEU A 133 -3.37 -5.02 -9.88
CA LEU A 133 -3.17 -3.62 -9.46
C LEU A 133 -2.65 -3.53 -8.03
N VAL A 134 -3.34 -4.17 -7.07
CA VAL A 134 -2.95 -4.15 -5.65
C VAL A 134 -1.57 -4.79 -5.45
N LYS A 135 -1.29 -5.90 -6.13
CA LYS A 135 0.03 -6.55 -6.08
C LYS A 135 1.15 -5.68 -6.65
N THR A 136 0.90 -5.02 -7.79
CA THR A 136 1.87 -4.13 -8.41
C THR A 136 2.12 -2.91 -7.53
N ALA A 137 1.08 -2.29 -6.97
CA ALA A 137 1.23 -1.15 -6.06
C ALA A 137 2.05 -1.51 -4.80
N MET A 138 1.80 -2.68 -4.20
CA MET A 138 2.63 -3.18 -3.10
C MET A 138 4.09 -3.39 -3.52
N LYS A 139 4.33 -3.96 -4.71
CA LYS A 139 5.69 -4.13 -5.25
C LYS A 139 6.38 -2.78 -5.48
N CYS A 140 5.69 -1.79 -6.06
CA CYS A 140 6.22 -0.43 -6.23
C CYS A 140 6.67 0.16 -4.88
N ARG A 141 5.83 0.07 -3.84
CA ARG A 141 6.16 0.53 -2.49
C ARG A 141 7.40 -0.17 -1.94
N ASP A 142 7.41 -1.50 -1.95
CA ASP A 142 8.45 -2.28 -1.30
C ASP A 142 9.81 -2.10 -1.98
N GLU A 143 9.84 -2.06 -3.31
CA GLU A 143 11.08 -1.82 -4.08
C GLU A 143 11.57 -0.38 -3.95
N ALA A 144 10.66 0.60 -3.90
CA ALA A 144 11.04 2.00 -3.67
C ALA A 144 11.63 2.22 -2.27
N ILE A 145 11.08 1.57 -1.24
CA ILE A 145 11.67 1.55 0.11
C ILE A 145 13.05 0.91 0.08
N ALA A 146 13.24 -0.20 -0.66
CA ALA A 146 14.53 -0.87 -0.78
C ALA A 146 15.59 -0.02 -1.52
N ALA A 147 15.16 0.88 -2.42
CA ALA A 147 16.04 1.80 -3.11
C ALA A 147 16.57 2.94 -2.22
N CYS A 148 15.86 3.27 -1.12
CA CYS A 148 16.25 4.30 -0.17
C CYS A 148 17.52 3.92 0.60
N LYS A 149 18.56 4.75 0.49
CA LYS A 149 19.82 4.59 1.23
C LYS A 149 20.53 5.93 1.39
N PRO A 150 21.45 6.09 2.36
CA PRO A 150 22.23 7.32 2.52
C PRO A 150 22.90 7.74 1.21
N GLY A 151 22.73 9.02 0.84
CA GLY A 151 23.30 9.61 -0.38
C GLY A 151 22.55 9.30 -1.68
N ALA A 152 21.49 8.47 -1.67
CA ALA A 152 20.65 8.31 -2.84
C ALA A 152 19.77 9.55 -3.08
N PRO A 153 19.60 9.99 -4.33
CA PRO A 153 18.67 11.09 -4.64
C PRO A 153 17.22 10.62 -4.47
N LEU A 154 16.34 11.51 -4.00
CA LEU A 154 14.93 11.18 -3.76
C LEU A 154 14.19 10.73 -5.04
N CYS A 155 14.62 11.18 -6.22
CA CYS A 155 14.03 10.76 -7.49
C CYS A 155 14.14 9.26 -7.77
N VAL A 156 15.02 8.53 -7.08
CA VAL A 156 15.09 7.07 -7.19
C VAL A 156 13.75 6.40 -6.81
N ILE A 157 13.00 7.00 -5.88
CA ILE A 157 11.68 6.51 -5.45
C ILE A 157 10.71 6.55 -6.63
N GLY A 158 10.52 7.74 -7.23
CA GLY A 158 9.60 7.92 -8.34
C GLY A 158 9.98 7.12 -9.58
N ASN A 159 11.27 7.10 -9.93
CA ASN A 159 11.77 6.31 -11.07
C ASN A 159 11.49 4.80 -10.88
N THR A 160 11.76 4.27 -9.67
CA THR A 160 11.51 2.85 -9.36
C THR A 160 10.01 2.51 -9.47
N ILE A 161 9.14 3.38 -8.94
CA ILE A 161 7.69 3.20 -8.99
C ILE A 161 7.19 3.24 -10.43
N SER A 162 7.58 4.25 -11.22
CA SER A 162 7.21 4.38 -12.64
C SER A 162 7.62 3.17 -13.46
N ASP A 163 8.86 2.69 -13.32
CA ASP A 163 9.35 1.53 -14.09
C ASP A 163 8.53 0.27 -13.80
N ILE A 164 8.22 0.01 -12.53
CA ILE A 164 7.42 -1.15 -12.12
C ILE A 164 5.96 -0.99 -12.58
N ALA A 165 5.36 0.19 -12.43
CA ALA A 165 3.99 0.45 -12.85
C ALA A 165 3.83 0.27 -14.38
N HIS A 166 4.67 0.95 -15.17
CA HIS A 166 4.63 0.92 -16.63
C HIS A 166 4.89 -0.49 -17.18
N SER A 167 5.88 -1.22 -16.66
CA SER A 167 6.16 -2.61 -17.07
C SER A 167 5.01 -3.58 -16.76
N ASN A 168 4.08 -3.19 -15.88
CA ASN A 168 2.88 -3.97 -15.57
C ASN A 168 1.60 -3.43 -16.23
N GLY A 169 1.72 -2.39 -17.08
CA GLY A 169 0.60 -1.79 -17.81
C GLY A 169 -0.28 -0.86 -16.96
N PHE A 170 0.30 -0.22 -15.94
CA PHE A 170 -0.38 0.78 -15.10
C PHE A 170 0.34 2.13 -15.16
N HIS A 171 -0.40 3.20 -14.82
CA HIS A 171 0.14 4.56 -14.72
C HIS A 171 0.19 5.03 -13.27
N VAL A 172 1.10 5.96 -12.98
CA VAL A 172 1.23 6.60 -11.66
C VAL A 172 0.40 7.88 -11.64
N CYS A 173 -0.37 8.10 -10.56
CA CYS A 173 -1.12 9.35 -10.38
C CYS A 173 -0.15 10.53 -10.18
N PRO A 174 -0.19 11.58 -11.02
CA PRO A 174 0.76 12.69 -10.93
C PRO A 174 0.39 13.75 -9.88
N TYR A 175 -0.81 13.67 -9.30
CA TYR A 175 -1.36 14.74 -8.46
C TYR A 175 -1.05 14.58 -6.96
N PHE A 176 -0.62 13.39 -6.52
CA PHE A 176 -0.33 13.11 -5.12
C PHE A 176 1.09 12.59 -4.92
N ILE A 177 1.71 13.08 -3.85
CA ILE A 177 3.11 12.83 -3.51
C ILE A 177 3.19 12.29 -2.08
N GLY A 178 4.31 11.66 -1.76
CA GLY A 178 4.71 11.41 -0.38
C GLY A 178 5.29 12.67 0.25
N HIS A 179 5.51 12.63 1.57
CA HIS A 179 5.96 13.78 2.34
C HIS A 179 6.85 13.36 3.50
N GLY A 180 7.63 14.31 4.01
CA GLY A 180 8.20 14.23 5.34
C GLY A 180 7.09 14.20 6.40
N ILE A 181 7.35 13.49 7.49
CA ILE A 181 6.43 13.36 8.62
C ILE A 181 7.21 13.32 9.93
N GLY A 182 6.60 13.83 11.00
CA GLY A 182 7.17 13.82 12.33
C GLY A 182 6.35 14.72 13.24
N TYR A 183 6.92 15.82 13.72
CA TYR A 183 6.19 16.84 14.48
C TYR A 183 5.06 17.49 13.67
N TYR A 184 5.25 17.64 12.36
CA TYR A 184 4.24 18.10 11.42
C TYR A 184 3.65 16.91 10.69
N PHE A 185 2.35 16.96 10.39
CA PHE A 185 1.67 15.91 9.63
C PHE A 185 2.26 15.79 8.22
N HIS A 186 2.32 16.92 7.49
CA HIS A 186 2.96 17.00 6.19
C HIS A 186 4.05 18.05 6.22
N CYS A 187 5.28 17.68 5.87
CA CYS A 187 6.40 18.61 5.71
C CYS A 187 7.37 18.14 4.61
N HIS A 188 8.42 18.91 4.37
CA HIS A 188 9.49 18.51 3.46
C HIS A 188 10.25 17.27 3.99
N PRO A 189 10.84 16.47 3.08
CA PRO A 189 10.83 16.63 1.62
C PRO A 189 9.52 16.21 0.96
N GLU A 190 9.24 16.78 -0.21
CA GLU A 190 8.21 16.29 -1.12
C GLU A 190 8.76 15.07 -1.90
N ILE A 191 8.00 13.98 -1.95
CA ILE A 191 8.42 12.72 -2.57
C ILE A 191 7.52 12.40 -3.75
N TRP A 192 7.98 12.70 -4.95
CA TRP A 192 7.24 12.39 -6.17
C TRP A 192 7.28 10.88 -6.48
N HIS A 193 6.12 10.32 -6.82
CA HIS A 193 5.96 8.90 -7.13
C HIS A 193 6.17 8.54 -8.60
N HIS A 194 6.14 9.53 -9.49
CA HIS A 194 6.43 9.33 -10.90
C HIS A 194 7.88 9.68 -11.20
N ASP A 195 8.34 9.26 -12.36
CA ASP A 195 9.68 9.51 -12.84
C ASP A 195 9.93 11.01 -13.05
N HIS A 196 11.09 11.44 -12.57
CA HIS A 196 11.56 12.81 -12.67
C HIS A 196 13.08 12.85 -12.47
N THR A 197 13.71 13.89 -13.00
CA THR A 197 15.14 14.15 -12.84
C THR A 197 15.31 15.41 -12.01
N VAL A 198 16.13 15.34 -10.97
CA VAL A 198 16.54 16.51 -10.19
C VAL A 198 17.88 16.98 -10.71
N ILE A 199 17.95 18.21 -11.20
CA ILE A 199 19.18 18.86 -11.64
C ILE A 199 19.52 19.96 -10.63
N ILE A 200 20.72 19.90 -10.07
CA ILE A 200 21.24 20.97 -9.21
C ILE A 200 22.06 21.89 -10.12
N THR A 201 21.60 23.12 -10.30
CA THR A 201 22.28 24.15 -11.08
C THR A 201 22.97 25.15 -10.14
N SER A 202 23.76 26.08 -10.68
CA SER A 202 24.32 27.19 -9.89
C SER A 202 23.24 28.09 -9.28
N ASP A 203 22.04 28.05 -9.86
CA ASP A 203 20.95 29.00 -9.57
C ASP A 203 19.84 28.37 -8.71
N GLY A 204 19.91 27.05 -8.45
CA GLY A 204 18.94 26.35 -7.60
C GLY A 204 18.80 24.85 -7.90
N VAL A 205 17.63 24.31 -7.56
CA VAL A 205 17.24 22.92 -7.81
C VAL A 205 16.10 22.92 -8.83
N ASP A 206 16.34 22.33 -9.99
CA ASP A 206 15.35 22.14 -11.04
C ASP A 206 14.81 20.71 -11.01
N ILE A 207 13.49 20.55 -11.02
CA ILE A 207 12.82 19.25 -11.12
C ILE A 207 12.25 19.11 -12.52
N LEU A 208 12.85 18.25 -13.33
CA LEU A 208 12.38 17.90 -14.66
C LEU A 208 11.48 16.68 -14.57
N THR A 209 10.17 16.89 -14.68
CA THR A 209 9.19 15.81 -14.74
C THR A 209 8.89 15.48 -16.20
N LYS A 210 8.79 14.19 -16.54
CA LYS A 210 8.12 13.79 -17.77
C LYS A 210 6.64 13.71 -17.44
N LEU A 211 5.90 14.79 -17.67
CA LEU A 211 4.45 14.67 -17.65
C LEU A 211 4.05 13.69 -18.76
N PRO A 212 3.08 12.79 -18.53
CA PRO A 212 2.55 11.97 -19.61
C PRO A 212 2.08 12.92 -20.72
N GLU A 213 2.53 12.68 -21.95
CA GLU A 213 1.95 13.36 -23.12
C GLU A 213 0.44 13.13 -23.05
N GLU A 214 -0.36 14.19 -23.18
CA GLU A 214 -1.79 14.01 -23.34
C GLU A 214 -1.98 13.14 -24.59
N ASP A 215 -2.49 11.92 -24.42
CA ASP A 215 -2.84 11.06 -25.55
C ASP A 215 -3.81 11.86 -26.43
N GLU A 216 -3.32 12.33 -27.58
CA GLU A 216 -4.14 12.88 -28.66
C GLU A 216 -5.33 11.92 -28.87
N PRO A 217 -6.58 12.42 -28.84
CA PRO A 217 -7.74 11.56 -28.93
C PRO A 217 -7.65 10.75 -30.23
N SER A 218 -7.58 9.43 -30.11
CA SER A 218 -7.64 8.54 -31.27
C SER A 218 -8.85 8.95 -32.12
N PRO A 219 -8.71 9.19 -33.43
CA PRO A 219 -9.86 9.48 -34.27
C PRO A 219 -10.74 8.22 -34.28
N ILE A 220 -11.81 8.25 -33.48
CA ILE A 220 -12.86 7.25 -33.51
C ILE A 220 -13.53 7.41 -34.87
N GLY A 221 -13.14 6.55 -35.80
CA GLY A 221 -13.96 6.24 -36.95
C GLY A 221 -15.17 5.43 -36.49
N VAL A 222 -16.34 6.08 -36.52
CA VAL A 222 -17.63 5.45 -36.82
C VAL A 222 -18.36 6.38 -37.77
#